data_AF-A0A4Z1AGL0-F1
#
_entry.id   AF-A0A4Z1AGL0-F1
#
_cell.length_a   1.000
_cell.length_b   1.000
_cell.length_c   1.000
_cell.angle_alpha   90.00
_cell.angle_beta   90.00
_cell.angle_gamma   90.00
#
_symmetry.space_group_name_H-M   'P 1'
#
loop_
_entity.id
_entity.type
_entity.pdbx_description
1 polymer ?
#
loop_
_entity_poly.entity_id
_entity_poly.type
_entity_poly.pdbx_seq_one_letter_code
_entity_poly.pdbx_strand_id
1 'polypeptide(L)'
;MSSVLPDRIREELTRYSFVSTGYSSPNPPVACVLEDANTGEILASASTQKTGQNHAEREAYRLLREIFPNGKLPAHNAYVTLEPCSHYGKTPPCIDLFLEEKPVRLEYGWKDPNPLVSSHSGLSKLTEIGVQVIENPELAEISSKFLFGFRSRIERRRPAFLLKTSLSKEGYFSSGEGHREKISSPESDVFLSILRAKVDAILVGPNTVRVDDPGLDFRIPSSLPMAGTRIFGAAADPNTRGNSYKGFSGLVSGVLEYSSDPNIFQIHKKKEKDYQPLRVFFLPDQTSISQNFLEKQNQINGRTEKKNAAFFLDEKRSYDLNFLKSLENLSKFPLEKVNFSDVSRVLEVLYSWEINTSLVEGGNFLYKLFSPILSEEDTILQIRSNTVSFPKGILPEWKGKFSMEWKAELGSDLWELGRCSQD
;
A
#
# COMPACT_ATOMS: atom_id res chain seq x y z
N MET A 1 -17.55 -29.72 -1.74
CA MET A 1 -18.39 -28.62 -1.22
C MET A 1 -17.44 -27.48 -0.93
N SER A 2 -17.67 -26.30 -1.51
CA SER A 2 -16.90 -25.09 -1.18
C SER A 2 -17.06 -24.85 0.32
N SER A 3 -16.00 -24.97 1.12
CA SER A 3 -16.03 -24.54 2.52
C SER A 3 -16.19 -23.02 2.50
N VAL A 4 -17.33 -22.54 2.98
CA VAL A 4 -17.53 -21.11 3.23
C VAL A 4 -16.52 -20.69 4.28
N LEU A 5 -15.76 -19.61 4.02
CA LEU A 5 -14.78 -19.12 4.98
C LEU A 5 -15.51 -18.57 6.21
N PRO A 6 -15.20 -19.03 7.45
CA PRO A 6 -15.87 -18.51 8.63
C PRO A 6 -15.65 -17.00 8.78
N ASP A 7 -16.69 -16.25 9.16
CA ASP A 7 -16.64 -14.78 9.23
C ASP A 7 -15.51 -14.27 10.12
N ARG A 8 -15.30 -14.90 11.29
CA ARG A 8 -14.18 -14.58 12.21
C ARG A 8 -12.79 -14.71 11.54
N ILE A 9 -12.62 -15.72 10.68
CA ILE A 9 -11.36 -15.95 9.96
C ILE A 9 -11.20 -14.90 8.87
N ARG A 10 -12.28 -14.59 8.14
CA ARG A 10 -12.31 -13.54 7.11
C ARG A 10 -11.93 -12.18 7.69
N GLU A 11 -12.54 -11.78 8.80
CA GLU A 11 -12.29 -10.51 9.49
C GLU A 11 -10.83 -10.43 9.95
N GLU A 12 -10.33 -11.49 10.59
CA GLU A 12 -8.98 -11.52 11.15
C GLU A 12 -7.90 -11.49 10.05
N LEU A 13 -8.07 -12.25 8.96
CA LEU A 13 -7.17 -12.21 7.82
C LEU A 13 -7.18 -10.86 7.11
N THR A 14 -8.35 -10.24 6.97
CA THR A 14 -8.47 -8.90 6.37
C THR A 14 -7.73 -7.87 7.23
N ARG A 15 -7.93 -7.93 8.56
CA ARG A 15 -7.27 -7.06 9.53
C ARG A 15 -5.74 -7.18 9.49
N TYR A 16 -5.21 -8.41 9.51
CA TYR A 16 -3.77 -8.65 9.48
C TYR A 16 -3.14 -8.33 8.12
N SER A 17 -3.87 -8.48 7.01
CA SER A 17 -3.42 -8.04 5.69
C SER A 17 -3.31 -6.51 5.63
N PHE A 18 -4.30 -5.79 6.18
CA PHE A 18 -4.22 -4.33 6.33
C PHE A 18 -3.03 -3.90 7.21
N VAL A 19 -2.78 -4.59 8.32
CA VAL A 19 -1.61 -4.35 9.18
C VAL A 19 -0.31 -4.53 8.38
N SER A 20 -0.16 -5.62 7.62
CA SER A 20 1.06 -5.87 6.85
C SER A 20 1.30 -4.88 5.71
N THR A 21 0.23 -4.32 5.13
CA THR A 21 0.33 -3.40 4.00
C THR A 21 1.17 -2.16 4.36
N GLY A 22 2.20 -1.89 3.54
CA GLY A 22 3.22 -0.86 3.74
C GLY A 22 4.33 -1.21 4.75
N TYR A 23 4.12 -2.23 5.59
CA TYR A 23 5.10 -2.66 6.61
C TYR A 23 6.04 -3.76 6.10
N SER A 24 5.50 -4.74 5.38
CA SER A 24 6.26 -5.89 4.87
C SER A 24 7.03 -5.58 3.60
N SER A 25 6.67 -4.51 2.88
CA SER A 25 7.23 -4.12 1.59
C SER A 25 8.76 -4.15 1.56
N PRO A 26 9.38 -4.63 0.46
CA PRO A 26 8.76 -5.07 -0.80
C PRO A 26 8.09 -6.45 -0.79
N ASN A 27 8.17 -7.20 0.32
CA ASN A 27 7.47 -8.48 0.43
C ASN A 27 5.93 -8.28 0.40
N PRO A 28 5.16 -9.25 -0.11
CA PRO A 28 3.71 -9.16 -0.16
C PRO A 28 3.08 -9.07 1.25
N PRO A 29 2.02 -8.28 1.45
CA PRO A 29 1.30 -8.19 2.72
C PRO A 29 0.39 -9.41 2.96
N VAL A 30 1.01 -10.57 3.19
CA VAL A 30 0.31 -11.83 3.49
C VAL A 30 -0.15 -11.89 4.94
N ALA A 31 -1.30 -12.52 5.19
CA ALA A 31 -1.81 -12.87 6.52
C ALA A 31 -2.01 -14.38 6.64
N CYS A 32 -1.85 -14.91 7.85
CA CYS A 32 -2.04 -16.31 8.19
C CYS A 32 -2.81 -16.42 9.50
N VAL A 33 -3.82 -17.28 9.53
CA VAL A 33 -4.59 -17.64 10.74
C VAL A 33 -4.53 -19.16 10.93
N LEU A 34 -4.24 -19.58 12.16
CA LEU A 34 -4.28 -20.96 12.60
C LEU A 34 -5.51 -21.14 13.49
N GLU A 35 -6.38 -22.07 13.12
CA GLU A 35 -7.67 -22.34 13.77
C GLU A 35 -7.67 -23.77 14.32
N ASP A 36 -8.15 -24.00 15.53
CA ASP A 36 -8.36 -25.35 16.07
C ASP A 36 -9.36 -26.11 15.19
N ALA A 37 -8.96 -27.28 14.71
CA ALA A 37 -9.75 -28.07 13.77
C ALA A 37 -11.00 -28.70 14.40
N ASN A 38 -11.06 -28.78 15.72
CA ASN A 38 -12.18 -29.38 16.45
C ASN A 38 -13.13 -28.32 17.02
N THR A 39 -12.59 -27.24 17.60
CA THR A 39 -13.39 -26.21 18.25
C THR A 39 -13.72 -25.03 17.32
N GLY A 40 -12.90 -24.82 16.28
CA GLY A 40 -12.98 -23.64 15.41
C GLY A 40 -12.41 -22.37 16.06
N GLU A 41 -11.76 -22.45 17.22
CA GLU A 41 -11.18 -21.29 17.86
C GLU A 41 -9.91 -20.82 17.13
N ILE A 42 -9.71 -19.51 17.03
CA ILE A 42 -8.46 -18.96 16.50
C ILE A 42 -7.36 -19.17 17.54
N LEU A 43 -6.35 -19.93 17.17
CA LEU A 43 -5.20 -20.23 18.01
C LEU A 43 -4.09 -19.19 17.86
N ALA A 44 -3.83 -18.75 16.63
CA ALA A 44 -2.85 -17.71 16.34
C ALA A 44 -3.17 -16.99 15.04
N SER A 45 -2.85 -15.70 14.99
CA SER A 45 -3.00 -14.85 13.81
C SER A 45 -1.73 -14.04 13.62
N ALA A 46 -1.22 -13.99 12.40
CA ALA A 46 -0.06 -13.18 12.09
C ALA A 46 -0.10 -12.64 10.67
N SER A 47 0.82 -11.72 10.39
CA SER A 47 1.07 -11.24 9.05
C SER A 47 2.56 -11.23 8.73
N THR A 48 2.89 -11.03 7.46
CA THR A 48 4.28 -10.94 7.03
C THR A 48 4.97 -9.79 7.76
N GLN A 49 6.10 -10.10 8.39
CA GLN A 49 6.91 -9.11 9.08
C GLN A 49 7.81 -8.35 8.10
N LYS A 50 8.55 -7.37 8.61
CA LYS A 50 9.45 -6.54 7.80
C LYS A 50 10.41 -7.42 6.98
N THR A 51 10.72 -6.98 5.77
CA THR A 51 11.62 -7.70 4.85
C THR A 51 12.86 -8.25 5.54
N GLY A 52 13.11 -9.55 5.36
CA GLY A 52 14.18 -10.30 6.02
C GLY A 52 13.78 -11.00 7.33
N GLN A 53 12.56 -10.79 7.82
CA GLN A 53 11.99 -11.49 8.97
C GLN A 53 10.95 -12.55 8.52
N ASN A 54 10.20 -13.09 9.49
CA ASN A 54 9.23 -14.15 9.26
C ASN A 54 8.12 -13.76 8.27
N HIS A 55 7.78 -14.71 7.39
CA HIS A 55 6.52 -14.68 6.65
C HIS A 55 5.34 -14.91 7.60
N ALA A 56 4.12 -14.60 7.14
CA ALA A 56 2.92 -14.70 7.95
C ALA A 56 2.75 -16.07 8.60
N GLU A 57 3.00 -17.14 7.85
CA GLU A 57 2.85 -18.53 8.29
C GLU A 57 3.86 -18.84 9.40
N ARG A 58 5.13 -18.51 9.19
CA ARG A 58 6.18 -18.70 10.21
C ARG A 58 5.89 -17.91 11.47
N GLU A 59 5.42 -16.68 11.34
CA GLU A 59 5.09 -15.84 12.49
C GLU A 59 3.87 -16.39 13.25
N ALA A 60 2.85 -16.89 12.55
CA ALA A 60 1.69 -17.52 13.18
C ALA A 60 2.09 -18.77 13.98
N TYR A 61 2.93 -19.65 13.41
CA TYR A 61 3.44 -20.81 14.15
C TYR A 61 4.38 -20.44 15.29
N ARG A 62 5.18 -19.37 15.14
CA ARG A 62 6.00 -18.84 16.25
C ARG A 62 5.12 -18.44 17.43
N LEU A 63 4.06 -17.67 17.19
CA LEU A 63 3.08 -17.27 18.20
C LEU A 63 2.33 -18.47 18.78
N LEU A 64 1.93 -19.43 17.94
CA LEU A 64 1.26 -20.64 18.40
C LEU A 64 2.13 -21.44 19.37
N ARG A 65 3.43 -21.58 19.08
CA ARG A 65 4.38 -22.26 19.96
C ARG A 65 4.63 -21.51 21.27
N GLU A 66 4.45 -20.18 21.30
CA GLU A 66 4.47 -19.43 22.57
C GLU A 66 3.27 -19.76 23.47
N ILE A 67 2.11 -20.05 22.87
CA ILE A 67 0.90 -20.48 23.59
C ILE A 67 1.03 -21.94 24.07
N PHE A 68 1.71 -22.80 23.29
CA PHE A 68 1.92 -24.21 23.58
C PHE A 68 3.42 -24.59 23.70
N PRO A 69 4.17 -24.05 24.68
CA PRO A 69 5.64 -24.11 24.71
C PRO A 69 6.23 -25.51 24.91
N ASN A 70 5.47 -26.44 25.48
CA ASN A 70 5.94 -27.79 25.84
C ASN A 70 4.97 -28.90 25.37
N GLY A 71 4.00 -28.56 24.52
CA GLY A 71 2.92 -29.45 24.14
C GLY A 71 2.96 -29.82 22.67
N LYS A 72 2.35 -30.95 22.32
CA LYS A 72 1.92 -31.19 20.94
C LYS A 72 0.92 -30.10 20.57
N LEU A 73 1.11 -29.45 19.43
CA LEU A 73 0.13 -28.48 18.94
C LEU A 73 -1.24 -29.17 18.76
N PRO A 74 -2.36 -28.50 19.09
CA PRO A 74 -3.68 -29.02 18.78
C PRO A 74 -3.80 -29.27 17.28
N ALA A 75 -4.70 -30.18 16.88
CA ALA A 75 -5.04 -30.34 15.48
C ALA A 75 -5.62 -29.01 14.97
N HIS A 76 -5.07 -28.47 13.87
CA HIS A 76 -5.41 -27.13 13.43
C HIS A 76 -5.50 -27.03 11.90
N ASN A 77 -6.29 -26.08 11.42
CA ASN A 77 -6.36 -25.64 10.03
C ASN A 77 -5.53 -24.35 9.87
N ALA A 78 -4.90 -24.18 8.72
CA ALA A 78 -4.18 -22.98 8.33
C ALA A 78 -4.91 -22.27 7.18
N TYR A 79 -5.11 -20.96 7.30
CA TYR A 79 -5.68 -20.11 6.27
C TYR A 79 -4.67 -19.03 5.91
N VAL A 80 -4.26 -18.93 4.65
CA VAL A 80 -3.21 -18.01 4.19
C VAL A 80 -3.71 -17.18 3.01
N THR A 81 -3.47 -15.87 2.98
CA THR A 81 -3.99 -15.04 1.87
C THR A 81 -3.25 -15.30 0.54
N LEU A 82 -1.99 -15.71 0.58
CA LEU A 82 -1.21 -16.03 -0.62
C LEU A 82 -0.74 -17.49 -0.58
N GLU A 83 -0.57 -18.11 -1.74
CA GLU A 83 0.09 -19.40 -1.88
C GLU A 83 1.44 -19.42 -1.13
N PRO A 84 1.66 -20.38 -0.21
CA PRO A 84 2.89 -20.46 0.57
C PRO A 84 4.14 -20.64 -0.29
N CYS A 85 5.20 -19.90 0.03
CA CYS A 85 6.41 -19.92 -0.77
C CYS A 85 7.13 -21.29 -0.75
N SER A 86 7.64 -21.69 -1.92
CA SER A 86 8.32 -22.97 -2.17
C SER A 86 9.83 -22.84 -2.49
N HIS A 87 10.38 -21.62 -2.46
CA HIS A 87 11.78 -21.33 -2.79
C HIS A 87 12.57 -20.82 -1.59
N TYR A 88 13.89 -21.07 -1.58
CA TYR A 88 14.80 -20.57 -0.55
C TYR A 88 15.16 -19.10 -0.85
N GLY A 89 14.84 -18.21 0.10
CA GLY A 89 15.19 -16.79 0.04
C GLY A 89 15.96 -16.36 1.29
N LYS A 90 15.58 -15.22 1.87
CA LYS A 90 16.13 -14.75 3.16
C LYS A 90 15.70 -15.62 4.34
N THR A 91 14.56 -16.30 4.20
CA THR A 91 13.99 -17.26 5.14
C THR A 91 13.74 -18.59 4.42
N PRO A 92 13.69 -19.73 5.13
CA PRO A 92 13.37 -21.01 4.50
C PRO A 92 11.90 -21.03 3.97
N PRO A 93 11.59 -21.87 2.97
CA PRO A 93 10.26 -21.96 2.34
C PRO A 93 9.13 -22.24 3.34
N CYS A 94 7.98 -21.60 3.22
CA CYS A 94 6.82 -21.88 4.08
C CYS A 94 6.26 -23.29 3.86
N ILE A 95 6.46 -23.88 2.68
CA ILE A 95 6.13 -25.29 2.44
C ILE A 95 6.89 -26.23 3.38
N ASP A 96 8.17 -25.97 3.66
CA ASP A 96 8.95 -26.78 4.61
C ASP A 96 8.37 -26.73 6.02
N LEU A 97 7.87 -25.55 6.44
CA LEU A 97 7.17 -25.39 7.70
C LEU A 97 5.89 -26.24 7.75
N PHE A 98 5.08 -26.21 6.69
CA PHE A 98 3.84 -27.00 6.65
C PHE A 98 4.10 -28.51 6.58
N LEU A 99 5.22 -28.94 5.97
CA LEU A 99 5.65 -30.35 5.99
C LEU A 99 6.03 -30.82 7.40
N GLU A 100 6.59 -29.92 8.21
CA GLU A 100 6.93 -30.18 9.62
C GLU A 100 5.67 -30.18 10.50
N GLU A 101 4.85 -29.12 10.39
CA GLU A 101 3.73 -28.85 11.30
C GLU A 101 2.45 -29.62 10.99
N LYS A 102 2.27 -30.01 9.72
CA LYS A 102 1.21 -30.90 9.24
C LYS A 102 -0.20 -30.47 9.71
N PRO A 103 -0.68 -29.26 9.34
CA PRO A 103 -2.06 -28.88 9.61
C PRO A 103 -3.03 -29.89 8.97
N VAL A 104 -4.23 -30.03 9.54
CA VAL A 104 -5.28 -30.90 8.99
C VAL A 104 -5.69 -30.40 7.60
N ARG A 105 -5.82 -29.08 7.46
CA ARG A 105 -6.20 -28.40 6.22
C ARG A 105 -5.38 -27.12 6.05
N LEU A 106 -4.94 -26.86 4.83
CA LEU A 106 -4.34 -25.60 4.39
C LEU A 106 -5.23 -25.00 3.30
N GLU A 107 -5.84 -23.86 3.59
CA GLU A 107 -6.55 -23.06 2.60
C GLU A 107 -5.74 -21.82 2.23
N TYR A 108 -5.64 -21.52 0.94
CA TYR A 108 -4.92 -20.34 0.46
C TYR A 108 -5.75 -19.51 -0.53
N GLY A 109 -5.48 -18.21 -0.60
CA GLY A 109 -6.15 -17.28 -1.51
C GLY A 109 -5.55 -17.26 -2.91
N TRP A 110 -4.82 -16.20 -3.25
CA TRP A 110 -4.20 -16.07 -4.58
C TRP A 110 -3.05 -17.05 -4.78
N LYS A 111 -2.94 -17.61 -5.99
CA LYS A 111 -1.69 -18.21 -6.47
C LYS A 111 -0.60 -17.15 -6.51
N ASP A 112 0.62 -17.54 -6.14
CA ASP A 112 1.73 -16.60 -6.14
C ASP A 112 2.16 -16.34 -7.60
N PRO A 113 2.07 -15.10 -8.10
CA PRO A 113 2.50 -14.77 -9.46
C PRO A 113 4.02 -14.88 -9.64
N ASN A 114 4.79 -15.05 -8.56
CA ASN A 114 6.24 -15.21 -8.62
C ASN A 114 6.63 -16.48 -9.39
N PRO A 115 7.40 -16.36 -10.48
CA PRO A 115 7.88 -17.51 -11.26
C PRO A 115 8.61 -18.56 -10.41
N LEU A 116 9.31 -18.13 -9.35
CA LEU A 116 10.03 -19.03 -8.45
C LEU A 116 9.11 -19.93 -7.63
N VAL A 117 7.87 -19.52 -7.37
CA VAL A 117 6.89 -20.33 -6.65
C VAL A 117 6.17 -21.26 -7.62
N SER A 118 5.66 -20.71 -8.72
CA SER A 118 4.95 -21.49 -9.75
C SER A 118 5.80 -22.59 -10.41
N SER A 119 7.12 -22.44 -10.46
CA SER A 119 8.02 -23.46 -11.01
C SER A 119 8.29 -24.65 -10.07
N HIS A 120 7.91 -24.59 -8.79
CA HIS A 120 8.22 -25.61 -7.79
C HIS A 120 6.95 -26.22 -7.19
N SER A 121 6.77 -27.55 -7.33
CA SER A 121 5.61 -28.30 -6.84
C SER A 121 5.64 -28.50 -5.31
N GLY A 122 5.47 -27.42 -4.55
CA GLY A 122 5.47 -27.46 -3.09
C GLY A 122 4.16 -28.01 -2.50
N LEU A 123 3.03 -27.60 -3.06
CA LEU A 123 1.70 -27.96 -2.54
C LEU A 123 1.38 -29.45 -2.68
N SER A 124 1.84 -30.12 -3.75
CA SER A 124 1.59 -31.55 -3.95
C SER A 124 2.21 -32.40 -2.84
N LYS A 125 3.40 -32.02 -2.35
CA LYS A 125 4.07 -32.72 -1.23
C LYS A 125 3.23 -32.70 0.04
N LEU A 126 2.48 -31.62 0.28
CA LEU A 126 1.57 -31.53 1.43
C LEU A 126 0.41 -32.51 1.28
N THR A 127 -0.16 -32.61 0.07
CA THR A 127 -1.24 -33.58 -0.19
C THR A 127 -0.78 -35.03 -0.07
N GLU A 128 0.45 -35.35 -0.48
CA GLU A 128 1.05 -36.69 -0.36
C GLU A 128 1.19 -37.17 1.09
N ILE A 129 1.40 -36.24 2.03
CA ILE A 129 1.47 -36.56 3.47
C ILE A 129 0.11 -36.42 4.19
N GLY A 130 -0.97 -36.21 3.45
CA GLY A 130 -2.35 -36.19 3.96
C GLY A 130 -2.89 -34.83 4.39
N VAL A 131 -2.19 -33.72 4.12
CA VAL A 131 -2.73 -32.36 4.35
C VAL A 131 -3.77 -32.05 3.27
N GLN A 132 -4.97 -31.62 3.66
CA GLN A 132 -5.98 -31.15 2.72
C GLN A 132 -5.62 -29.74 2.22
N VAL A 133 -5.21 -29.60 0.97
CA VAL A 133 -4.85 -28.29 0.37
C VAL A 133 -6.00 -27.77 -0.50
N ILE A 134 -6.46 -26.54 -0.26
CA ILE A 134 -7.59 -25.92 -0.97
C ILE A 134 -7.24 -24.49 -1.41
N GLU A 135 -7.46 -24.19 -2.68
CA GLU A 135 -7.53 -22.80 -3.18
C GLU A 135 -8.94 -22.25 -2.87
N ASN A 136 -9.03 -21.24 -2.01
CA ASN A 136 -10.31 -20.69 -1.54
C ASN A 136 -10.60 -19.32 -2.20
N PRO A 137 -11.68 -19.18 -3.00
CA PRO A 137 -12.07 -17.92 -3.63
C PRO A 137 -12.33 -16.75 -2.66
N GLU A 138 -12.84 -17.02 -1.46
CA GLU A 138 -13.09 -15.96 -0.46
C GLU A 138 -11.78 -15.40 0.12
N LEU A 139 -10.74 -16.24 0.25
CA LEU A 139 -9.39 -15.77 0.58
C LEU A 139 -8.79 -14.96 -0.57
N ALA A 140 -9.08 -15.32 -1.82
CA ALA A 140 -8.67 -14.56 -3.00
C ALA A 140 -9.34 -13.17 -3.06
N GLU A 141 -10.56 -13.01 -2.52
CA GLU A 141 -11.20 -11.70 -2.39
C GLU A 141 -10.46 -10.79 -1.39
N ILE A 142 -10.09 -11.31 -0.21
CA ILE A 142 -9.25 -10.58 0.76
C ILE A 142 -7.93 -10.17 0.10
N SER A 143 -7.28 -11.12 -0.57
CA SER A 143 -6.01 -10.95 -1.28
C SER A 143 -6.06 -9.82 -2.29
N SER A 144 -7.15 -9.71 -3.04
CA SER A 144 -7.33 -8.69 -4.05
C SER A 144 -7.34 -7.25 -3.54
N LYS A 145 -7.54 -7.05 -2.24
CA LYS A 145 -7.50 -5.72 -1.59
C LYS A 145 -6.09 -5.26 -1.26
N PHE A 146 -5.14 -6.18 -1.08
CA PHE A 146 -3.82 -5.87 -0.50
C PHE A 146 -2.63 -6.37 -1.34
N LEU A 147 -2.79 -7.45 -2.10
CA LEU A 147 -1.72 -8.07 -2.91
C LEU A 147 -1.61 -7.51 -4.34
N PHE A 148 -2.53 -6.65 -4.76
CA PHE A 148 -2.59 -6.12 -6.13
C PHE A 148 -1.30 -5.38 -6.55
N GLY A 149 -0.67 -4.63 -5.65
CA GLY A 149 0.61 -3.96 -5.94
C GLY A 149 1.76 -4.95 -6.16
N PHE A 150 1.82 -6.01 -5.35
CA PHE A 150 2.81 -7.07 -5.50
C PHE A 150 2.63 -7.77 -6.86
N ARG A 151 1.39 -8.15 -7.18
CA ARG A 151 1.04 -8.73 -8.48
C ARG A 151 1.44 -7.82 -9.64
N SER A 152 1.10 -6.52 -9.57
CA SER A 152 1.51 -5.51 -10.55
C SER A 152 3.02 -5.51 -10.78
N ARG A 153 3.80 -5.50 -9.69
CA ARG A 153 5.26 -5.48 -9.78
C ARG A 153 5.80 -6.75 -10.46
N ILE A 154 5.28 -7.92 -10.12
CA ILE A 154 5.77 -9.19 -10.67
C ILE A 154 5.33 -9.37 -12.13
N GLU A 155 4.05 -9.24 -12.42
CA GLU A 155 3.49 -9.55 -13.75
C GLU A 155 3.74 -8.43 -14.77
N ARG A 156 3.62 -7.16 -14.34
CA ARG A 156 3.66 -5.99 -15.23
C ARG A 156 4.94 -5.17 -15.10
N ARG A 157 5.85 -5.57 -14.22
CA ARG A 157 7.14 -4.90 -13.97
C ARG A 157 6.99 -3.40 -13.68
N ARG A 158 5.93 -3.03 -12.96
CA ARG A 158 5.68 -1.65 -12.51
C ARG A 158 4.83 -1.62 -11.25
N PRO A 159 4.86 -0.54 -10.44
CA PRO A 159 3.93 -0.38 -9.35
C PRO A 159 2.48 -0.18 -9.84
N ALA A 160 1.52 -0.47 -8.96
CA ALA A 160 0.16 0.04 -9.07
C ALA A 160 0.14 1.51 -8.60
N PHE A 161 -0.54 2.38 -9.34
CA PHE A 161 -0.58 3.82 -9.11
C PHE A 161 -1.93 4.29 -8.56
N LEU A 162 -1.87 5.09 -7.50
CA LEU A 162 -2.99 5.88 -6.99
C LEU A 162 -2.68 7.35 -7.24
N LEU A 163 -3.37 7.99 -8.18
CA LEU A 163 -3.25 9.42 -8.43
C LEU A 163 -4.20 10.17 -7.50
N LYS A 164 -3.65 10.97 -6.58
CA LYS A 164 -4.45 11.70 -5.60
C LYS A 164 -4.44 13.20 -5.87
N THR A 165 -5.62 13.81 -5.87
CA THR A 165 -5.80 15.26 -5.97
C THR A 165 -6.73 15.78 -4.88
N SER A 166 -6.42 16.95 -4.31
CA SER A 166 -7.36 17.71 -3.46
C SER A 166 -7.96 18.83 -4.29
N LEU A 167 -9.27 19.04 -4.19
CA LEU A 167 -10.03 19.95 -5.06
C LEU A 167 -10.87 20.92 -4.24
N SER A 168 -10.96 22.18 -4.68
CA SER A 168 -11.99 23.11 -4.22
C SER A 168 -13.39 22.60 -4.61
N LYS A 169 -14.44 23.28 -4.12
CA LYS A 169 -15.83 23.00 -4.53
C LYS A 169 -15.98 22.92 -6.04
N GLU A 170 -15.37 23.88 -6.75
CA GLU A 170 -15.43 24.05 -8.20
C GLU A 170 -14.57 23.01 -8.95
N GLY A 171 -13.72 22.24 -8.26
CA GLY A 171 -12.88 21.21 -8.86
C GLY A 171 -11.45 21.64 -9.17
N TYR A 172 -11.01 22.82 -8.72
CA TYR A 172 -9.63 23.28 -8.92
C TYR A 172 -8.70 22.72 -7.85
N PHE A 173 -7.52 22.23 -8.24
CA PHE A 173 -6.50 21.80 -7.27
C PHE A 173 -5.58 22.95 -6.85
N SER A 174 -5.64 24.09 -7.54
CA SER A 174 -4.95 25.32 -7.17
C SER A 174 -5.67 26.55 -7.73
N SER A 175 -5.60 27.69 -7.04
CA SER A 175 -6.01 29.00 -7.59
C SER A 175 -5.10 29.50 -8.72
N GLY A 176 -3.88 28.95 -8.84
CA GLY A 176 -2.87 29.40 -9.80
C GLY A 176 -2.00 30.56 -9.31
N GLU A 177 -2.16 31.01 -8.06
CA GLU A 177 -1.40 32.14 -7.47
C GLU A 177 0.05 31.78 -7.10
N GLY A 178 0.45 30.51 -7.26
CA GLY A 178 1.85 30.10 -7.15
C GLY A 178 2.38 29.96 -5.71
N HIS A 179 1.49 30.01 -4.72
CA HIS A 179 1.79 29.69 -3.31
C HIS A 179 1.10 28.38 -2.88
N ARG A 180 1.52 27.85 -1.74
CA ARG A 180 0.91 26.67 -1.14
C ARG A 180 -0.53 26.94 -0.71
N GLU A 181 -1.43 25.99 -0.98
CA GLU A 181 -2.86 26.10 -0.66
C GLU A 181 -3.31 24.89 0.16
N LYS A 182 -4.05 25.14 1.25
CA LYS A 182 -4.65 24.07 2.06
C LYS A 182 -6.12 23.92 1.67
N ILE A 183 -6.41 22.79 1.01
CA ILE A 183 -7.76 22.45 0.53
C ILE A 183 -8.44 21.43 1.45
N SER A 184 -7.74 20.35 1.77
CA SER A 184 -8.30 19.24 2.54
C SER A 184 -8.54 19.59 4.02
N SER A 185 -9.57 18.98 4.58
CA SER A 185 -9.93 19.08 5.99
C SER A 185 -8.87 18.43 6.89
N PRO A 186 -8.81 18.81 8.18
CA PRO A 186 -7.97 18.13 9.17
C PRO A 186 -8.24 16.62 9.27
N GLU A 187 -9.50 16.19 9.10
CA GLU A 187 -9.88 14.78 9.08
C GLU A 187 -9.28 14.07 7.87
N SER A 188 -9.38 14.66 6.67
CA SER A 188 -8.72 14.14 5.47
C SER A 188 -7.20 14.07 5.64
N ASP A 189 -6.57 15.07 6.25
CA ASP A 189 -5.12 15.06 6.52
C ASP A 189 -4.70 13.85 7.38
N VAL A 190 -5.53 13.46 8.35
CA VAL A 190 -5.30 12.28 9.21
C VAL A 190 -5.34 10.99 8.40
N PHE A 191 -6.41 10.76 7.64
CA PHE A 191 -6.56 9.53 6.86
C PHE A 191 -5.58 9.47 5.68
N LEU A 192 -5.23 10.62 5.08
CA LEU A 192 -4.14 10.70 4.10
C LEU A 192 -2.80 10.31 4.71
N SER A 193 -2.49 10.75 5.94
CA SER A 193 -1.27 10.30 6.63
C SER A 193 -1.25 8.78 6.77
N ILE A 194 -2.37 8.16 7.14
CA ILE A 194 -2.44 6.69 7.26
C ILE A 194 -2.38 6.02 5.89
N LEU A 195 -2.98 6.58 4.84
CA LEU A 195 -2.81 6.07 3.47
C LEU A 195 -1.34 6.08 3.04
N ARG A 196 -0.56 7.10 3.43
CA ARG A 196 0.88 7.15 3.19
C ARG A 196 1.64 6.01 3.88
N ALA A 197 1.17 5.56 5.05
CA ALA A 197 1.70 4.37 5.71
C ALA A 197 1.39 3.05 4.98
N LYS A 198 0.48 3.07 3.99
CA LYS A 198 -0.01 1.89 3.27
C LYS A 198 0.47 1.79 1.82
N VAL A 199 1.36 2.67 1.40
CA VAL A 199 1.98 2.64 0.07
C VAL A 199 3.49 2.53 0.18
N ASP A 200 4.12 1.95 -0.84
CA ASP A 200 5.56 1.75 -0.85
C ASP A 200 6.32 3.05 -1.17
N ALA A 201 5.75 3.88 -2.05
CA ALA A 201 6.33 5.16 -2.44
C ALA A 201 5.26 6.26 -2.59
N ILE A 202 5.69 7.50 -2.34
CA ILE A 202 4.93 8.71 -2.66
C ILE A 202 5.74 9.54 -3.63
N LEU A 203 5.14 9.90 -4.76
CA LEU A 203 5.79 10.64 -5.84
C LEU A 203 5.16 12.03 -5.92
N VAL A 204 6.02 13.07 -6.01
CA VAL A 204 5.58 14.44 -6.30
C VAL A 204 6.38 15.07 -7.42
N GLY A 205 5.71 15.93 -8.19
CA GLY A 205 6.28 16.63 -9.32
C GLY A 205 7.11 17.87 -8.93
N PRO A 206 7.86 18.45 -9.88
CA PRO A 206 8.76 19.58 -9.63
C PRO A 206 8.10 20.81 -9.00
N ASN A 207 6.87 21.12 -9.41
CA ASN A 207 6.15 22.28 -8.89
C ASN A 207 5.75 22.11 -7.41
N THR A 208 5.36 20.91 -6.99
CA THR A 208 5.06 20.65 -5.57
C THR A 208 6.32 20.75 -4.71
N VAL A 209 7.46 20.27 -5.20
CA VAL A 209 8.74 20.48 -4.50
C VAL A 209 9.05 21.97 -4.35
N ARG A 210 8.90 22.74 -5.45
CA ARG A 210 9.19 24.18 -5.50
C ARG A 210 8.28 25.01 -4.59
N VAL A 211 6.99 24.67 -4.50
CA VAL A 211 5.97 25.51 -3.84
C VAL A 211 5.70 25.08 -2.41
N ASP A 212 5.71 23.77 -2.12
CA ASP A 212 5.14 23.25 -0.88
C ASP A 212 6.19 22.81 0.16
N ASP A 213 7.46 22.68 -0.23
CA ASP A 213 8.52 22.02 0.55
C ASP A 213 7.99 20.74 1.24
N PRO A 214 7.51 19.73 0.49
CA PRO A 214 6.70 18.66 1.04
C PRO A 214 7.50 17.71 1.93
N GLY A 215 6.92 17.28 3.06
CA GLY A 215 7.53 16.28 3.96
C GLY A 215 7.31 14.84 3.49
N LEU A 216 6.09 14.54 3.02
CA LEU A 216 5.62 13.23 2.52
C LEU A 216 5.80 12.04 3.48
N ASP A 217 6.10 12.28 4.75
CA ASP A 217 6.26 11.24 5.76
C ASP A 217 4.92 10.77 6.33
N PHE A 218 4.90 9.53 6.79
CA PHE A 218 3.83 9.08 7.67
C PHE A 218 4.04 9.69 9.05
N ARG A 219 2.99 10.32 9.57
CA ARG A 219 2.95 10.83 10.94
C ARG A 219 1.73 10.23 11.62
N ILE A 220 1.97 9.50 12.70
CA ILE A 220 0.87 8.96 13.48
C ILE A 220 0.04 10.12 14.05
N PRO A 221 -1.30 10.10 13.94
CA PRO A 221 -2.15 11.09 14.58
C PRO A 221 -1.93 11.10 16.10
N SER A 222 -2.08 12.27 16.73
CA SER A 222 -1.92 12.41 18.19
C SER A 222 -3.03 11.70 18.98
N SER A 223 -4.20 11.54 18.39
CA SER A 223 -5.36 10.84 18.95
C SER A 223 -5.93 9.85 17.94
N LEU A 224 -6.71 8.89 18.44
CA LEU A 224 -7.44 7.96 17.60
C LEU A 224 -8.36 8.74 16.63
N PRO A 225 -8.34 8.46 15.32
CA PRO A 225 -9.24 9.08 14.36
C PRO A 225 -10.70 8.76 14.70
N MET A 226 -11.59 9.75 14.60
CA MET A 226 -13.02 9.53 14.84
C MET A 226 -13.65 8.69 13.73
N ALA A 227 -14.43 7.67 14.09
CA ALA A 227 -15.08 6.72 13.19
C ALA A 227 -16.28 7.28 12.39
N GLY A 228 -16.43 8.61 12.31
CA GLY A 228 -17.61 9.29 11.73
C GLY A 228 -17.71 9.25 10.20
N THR A 229 -17.07 8.29 9.54
CA THR A 229 -16.98 8.22 8.09
C THR A 229 -18.18 7.48 7.51
N ARG A 230 -18.89 8.11 6.57
CA ARG A 230 -19.96 7.45 5.81
C ARG A 230 -19.43 7.02 4.45
N ILE A 231 -19.36 5.72 4.25
CA ILE A 231 -18.87 5.06 3.03
C ILE A 231 -20.09 4.75 2.15
N PHE A 232 -20.11 5.27 0.92
CA PHE A 232 -21.17 5.03 -0.07
C PHE A 232 -20.60 4.30 -1.29
N GLY A 233 -21.19 3.16 -1.65
CA GLY A 233 -20.82 2.42 -2.86
C GLY A 233 -21.60 2.83 -4.10
N ALA A 234 -21.02 2.64 -5.28
CA ALA A 234 -21.82 2.49 -6.50
C ALA A 234 -22.58 1.15 -6.38
N ALA A 235 -23.85 1.20 -5.93
CA ALA A 235 -24.78 0.07 -5.79
C ALA A 235 -24.08 -1.28 -5.50
N ALA A 236 -23.63 -1.49 -4.26
CA ALA A 236 -23.37 -2.85 -3.80
C ALA A 236 -24.68 -3.63 -3.93
N ASP A 237 -24.67 -4.75 -4.66
CA ASP A 237 -25.81 -5.67 -4.68
C ASP A 237 -26.08 -6.09 -3.23
N PRO A 238 -27.27 -5.82 -2.66
CA PRO A 238 -27.60 -6.19 -1.30
C PRO A 238 -27.54 -7.71 -1.04
N ASN A 239 -27.43 -8.54 -2.08
CA ASN A 239 -27.21 -9.99 -1.96
C ASN A 239 -25.73 -10.41 -1.91
N THR A 240 -24.77 -9.53 -2.19
CA THR A 240 -23.34 -9.80 -1.98
C THR A 240 -22.95 -9.53 -0.53
N ARG A 241 -22.67 -10.59 0.24
CA ARG A 241 -22.06 -10.46 1.57
C ARG A 241 -20.63 -9.94 1.43
N GLY A 242 -20.38 -8.73 1.89
CA GLY A 242 -19.06 -8.10 1.90
C GLY A 242 -18.91 -7.02 0.82
N ASN A 243 -18.42 -5.84 1.20
CA ASN A 243 -18.04 -4.81 0.23
C ASN A 243 -16.90 -5.36 -0.66
N SER A 244 -17.22 -5.56 -1.94
CA SER A 244 -16.44 -6.23 -2.99
C SER A 244 -15.31 -5.37 -3.58
N TYR A 245 -14.95 -4.26 -2.94
CA TYR A 245 -13.89 -3.37 -3.43
C TYR A 245 -12.54 -4.10 -3.46
N LYS A 246 -11.82 -3.95 -4.56
CA LYS A 246 -10.49 -4.54 -4.81
C LYS A 246 -9.48 -3.42 -5.05
N GLY A 247 -8.20 -3.75 -5.12
CA GLY A 247 -7.16 -2.79 -5.45
C GLY A 247 -7.13 -1.60 -4.49
N PHE A 248 -6.89 -0.40 -5.02
CA PHE A 248 -6.92 0.82 -4.23
C PHE A 248 -8.29 1.11 -3.59
N SER A 249 -9.40 0.71 -4.21
CA SER A 249 -10.74 0.86 -3.61
C SER A 249 -10.91 0.03 -2.35
N GLY A 250 -10.38 -1.20 -2.36
CA GLY A 250 -10.27 -2.03 -1.16
C GLY A 250 -9.34 -1.43 -0.11
N LEU A 251 -8.16 -0.94 -0.53
CA LEU A 251 -7.18 -0.36 0.38
C LEU A 251 -7.66 0.93 1.06
N VAL A 252 -8.21 1.87 0.30
CA VAL A 252 -8.73 3.15 0.82
C VAL A 252 -9.92 2.91 1.74
N SER A 253 -10.81 1.97 1.41
CA SER A 253 -11.89 1.55 2.30
C SER A 253 -11.33 1.00 3.62
N GLY A 254 -10.30 0.14 3.55
CA GLY A 254 -9.61 -0.37 4.73
C GLY A 254 -8.94 0.73 5.56
N VAL A 255 -8.38 1.76 4.93
CA VAL A 255 -7.86 2.95 5.63
C VAL A 255 -8.97 3.64 6.40
N LEU A 256 -10.16 3.82 5.82
CA LEU A 256 -11.27 4.49 6.51
C LEU A 256 -11.86 3.64 7.64
N GLU A 257 -11.91 2.31 7.47
CA GLU A 257 -12.49 1.38 8.44
C GLU A 257 -11.55 1.08 9.60
N TYR A 258 -10.31 0.69 9.32
CA TYR A 258 -9.37 0.14 10.31
C TYR A 258 -8.56 1.21 11.04
N SER A 259 -8.49 2.44 10.53
CA SER A 259 -7.70 3.51 11.18
C SER A 259 -8.29 3.95 12.52
N SER A 260 -9.58 3.74 12.73
CA SER A 260 -10.28 4.03 13.99
C SER A 260 -10.29 2.85 14.96
N ASP A 261 -9.71 1.70 14.60
CA ASP A 261 -9.53 0.56 15.51
C ASP A 261 -8.39 0.87 16.51
N PRO A 262 -8.65 0.86 17.83
CA PRO A 262 -7.64 1.15 18.84
C PRO A 262 -6.41 0.25 18.78
N ASN A 263 -6.56 -1.03 18.47
CA ASN A 263 -5.46 -2.00 18.41
C ASN A 263 -4.57 -1.72 17.20
N ILE A 264 -5.18 -1.44 16.05
CA ILE A 264 -4.43 -1.12 14.82
C ILE A 264 -3.71 0.21 14.98
N PHE A 265 -4.36 1.21 15.57
CA PHE A 265 -3.73 2.48 15.90
C PHE A 265 -2.49 2.29 16.80
N GLN A 266 -2.58 1.46 17.83
CA GLN A 266 -1.40 1.16 18.68
C GLN A 266 -0.28 0.45 17.89
N ILE A 267 -0.61 -0.44 16.95
CA ILE A 267 0.39 -1.09 16.09
C ILE A 267 1.11 -0.04 15.23
N HIS A 268 0.38 0.84 14.54
CA HIS A 268 0.98 1.89 13.71
C HIS A 268 1.80 2.86 14.55
N LYS A 269 1.34 3.22 15.75
CA LYS A 269 2.08 4.07 16.69
C LYS A 269 3.39 3.41 17.13
N LYS A 270 3.36 2.14 17.54
CA LYS A 270 4.57 1.40 17.99
C LYS A 270 5.57 1.18 16.85
N LYS A 271 5.07 1.00 15.62
CA LYS A 271 5.86 0.73 14.42
C LYS A 271 5.97 1.94 13.48
N GLU A 272 5.81 3.17 13.96
CA GLU A 272 5.73 4.37 13.12
C GLU A 272 6.95 4.52 12.20
N LYS A 273 8.15 4.22 12.72
CA LYS A 273 9.40 4.26 11.95
C LYS A 273 9.41 3.26 10.79
N ASP A 274 8.66 2.16 10.89
CA ASP A 274 8.63 1.10 9.88
C ASP A 274 7.60 1.31 8.78
N TYR A 275 6.50 2.02 9.06
CA TYR A 275 5.48 2.38 8.07
C TYR A 275 5.85 3.62 7.23
N GLN A 276 7.14 3.93 7.08
CA GLN A 276 7.57 5.11 6.34
C GLN A 276 7.71 4.79 4.85
N PRO A 277 6.93 5.44 3.96
CA PRO A 277 7.05 5.25 2.53
C PRO A 277 8.38 5.80 1.99
N LEU A 278 8.80 5.35 0.81
CA LEU A 278 9.84 6.02 0.05
C LEU A 278 9.32 7.35 -0.47
N ARG A 279 10.00 8.44 -0.15
CA ARG A 279 9.62 9.79 -0.62
C ARG A 279 10.37 10.10 -1.91
N VAL A 280 9.66 10.10 -3.04
CA VAL A 280 10.23 10.22 -4.37
C VAL A 280 9.94 11.61 -4.93
N PHE A 281 11.01 12.33 -5.24
CA PHE A 281 10.92 13.71 -5.69
C PHE A 281 11.44 13.85 -7.11
N PHE A 282 10.60 14.33 -8.01
CA PHE A 282 11.04 14.85 -9.30
C PHE A 282 11.46 16.30 -9.08
N LEU A 283 12.75 16.58 -9.17
CA LEU A 283 13.26 17.89 -8.80
C LEU A 283 13.12 18.90 -9.94
N PRO A 284 12.74 20.16 -9.65
CA PRO A 284 12.93 21.27 -10.58
C PRO A 284 14.43 21.58 -10.77
N ASP A 285 14.69 22.76 -11.34
CA ASP A 285 16.02 23.35 -11.29
C ASP A 285 16.56 23.45 -9.86
N GLN A 286 17.87 23.27 -9.67
CA GLN A 286 18.48 23.37 -8.34
C GLN A 286 18.22 24.73 -7.67
N THR A 287 18.15 25.81 -8.45
CA THR A 287 17.88 27.16 -7.94
C THR A 287 16.46 27.32 -7.38
N SER A 288 15.56 26.40 -7.73
CA SER A 288 14.17 26.36 -7.27
C SER A 288 13.97 25.45 -6.05
N ILE A 289 15.02 24.84 -5.54
CA ILE A 289 14.97 24.01 -4.33
C ILE A 289 15.33 24.87 -3.13
N SER A 290 14.40 24.98 -2.19
CA SER A 290 14.64 25.71 -0.96
C SER A 290 15.58 24.94 -0.03
N GLN A 291 16.36 25.66 0.77
CA GLN A 291 17.14 25.06 1.86
C GLN A 291 16.23 24.39 2.90
N ASN A 292 15.05 24.98 3.15
CA ASN A 292 14.03 24.44 4.05
C ASN A 292 13.54 23.04 3.61
N PHE A 293 13.40 22.80 2.31
CA PHE A 293 13.07 21.48 1.79
C PHE A 293 14.12 20.45 2.19
N LEU A 294 15.40 20.73 1.94
CA LEU A 294 16.51 19.83 2.25
C LEU A 294 16.61 19.56 3.77
N GLU A 295 16.50 20.61 4.59
CA GLU A 295 16.52 20.50 6.05
C GLU A 295 15.36 19.66 6.57
N LYS A 296 14.16 19.87 6.05
CA LYS A 296 12.98 19.07 6.38
C LYS A 296 13.17 17.59 6.01
N GLN A 297 13.74 17.29 4.84
CA GLN A 297 14.04 15.91 4.46
C GLN A 297 15.05 15.27 5.42
N ASN A 298 16.08 16.04 5.83
CA ASN A 298 17.10 15.59 6.77
C ASN A 298 16.53 15.33 8.17
N GLN A 299 15.67 16.23 8.67
CA GLN A 299 14.97 16.04 9.95
C GLN A 299 14.11 14.78 9.96
N ILE A 300 13.39 14.51 8.88
CA ILE A 300 12.59 13.29 8.75
C ILE A 300 13.50 12.04 8.71
N ASN A 301 14.60 12.08 7.97
CA ASN A 301 15.57 10.98 7.96
C ASN A 301 16.14 10.72 9.37
N GLY A 302 16.45 11.78 10.12
CA GLY A 302 16.88 11.68 11.52
C GLY A 302 15.81 11.07 12.43
N ARG A 303 14.56 11.54 12.35
CA ARG A 303 13.42 11.04 13.14
C ARG A 303 13.13 9.56 12.87
N THR A 304 13.24 9.16 11.61
CA THR A 304 12.90 7.80 11.14
C THR A 304 14.09 6.85 11.14
N GLU A 305 15.31 7.38 11.34
CA GLU A 305 16.60 6.67 11.25
C GLU A 305 16.81 5.96 9.91
N LYS A 306 16.28 6.55 8.83
CA LYS A 306 16.29 5.98 7.47
C LYS A 306 16.53 7.06 6.44
N LYS A 307 17.35 6.79 5.43
CA LYS A 307 17.49 7.65 4.24
C LYS A 307 16.35 7.47 3.24
N ASN A 308 15.10 7.53 3.68
CA ASN A 308 13.94 7.16 2.85
C ASN A 308 13.49 8.28 1.89
N ALA A 309 14.43 8.85 1.13
CA ALA A 309 14.15 9.71 -0.01
C ALA A 309 14.76 9.12 -1.30
N ALA A 310 14.23 9.53 -2.45
CA ALA A 310 14.78 9.24 -3.78
C ALA A 310 14.51 10.42 -4.70
N PHE A 311 15.41 10.63 -5.67
CA PHE A 311 15.41 11.83 -6.48
C PHE A 311 15.55 11.49 -7.97
N PHE A 312 14.57 11.95 -8.75
CA PHE A 312 14.68 12.06 -10.20
C PHE A 312 15.16 13.47 -10.56
N LEU A 313 16.21 13.53 -11.36
CA LEU A 313 16.81 14.75 -11.90
C LEU A 313 16.53 14.81 -13.40
N ASP A 314 16.20 16.00 -13.89
CA ASP A 314 15.99 16.20 -15.33
C ASP A 314 17.34 16.16 -16.04
N GLU A 315 17.52 15.21 -16.97
CA GLU A 315 18.77 15.06 -17.74
C GLU A 315 19.17 16.31 -18.51
N LYS A 316 18.21 17.19 -18.82
CA LYS A 316 18.43 18.43 -19.56
C LYS A 316 19.00 19.55 -18.69
N ARG A 317 19.16 19.32 -17.38
CA ARG A 317 19.63 20.30 -16.41
C ARG A 317 20.99 19.92 -15.84
N SER A 318 21.73 20.96 -15.46
CA SER A 318 23.00 20.84 -14.76
C SER A 318 22.80 21.03 -13.27
N TYR A 319 23.48 20.20 -12.47
CA TYR A 319 23.43 20.22 -11.02
C TYR A 319 24.86 20.27 -10.49
N ASP A 320 25.14 21.14 -9.53
CA ASP A 320 26.48 21.24 -8.96
C ASP A 320 26.79 20.08 -7.99
N LEU A 321 28.07 19.82 -7.77
CA LEU A 321 28.53 18.67 -6.98
C LEU A 321 28.10 18.74 -5.51
N ASN A 322 27.97 19.92 -4.92
CA ASN A 322 27.59 20.07 -3.52
C ASN A 322 26.11 19.80 -3.32
N PHE A 323 25.28 20.24 -4.28
CA PHE A 323 23.87 19.92 -4.32
C PHE A 323 23.65 18.40 -4.49
N LEU A 324 24.33 17.76 -5.44
CA LEU A 324 24.23 16.31 -5.65
C LEU A 324 24.60 15.52 -4.39
N LYS A 325 25.73 15.86 -3.74
CA LYS A 325 26.12 15.23 -2.45
C LYS A 325 25.08 15.42 -1.36
N SER A 326 24.44 16.58 -1.29
CA SER A 326 23.35 16.83 -0.33
C SER A 326 22.18 15.87 -0.58
N LEU A 327 21.81 15.62 -1.82
CA LEU A 327 20.75 14.68 -2.17
C LEU A 327 21.15 13.22 -1.89
N GLU A 328 22.38 12.82 -2.21
CA GLU A 328 22.91 11.48 -1.91
C GLU A 328 22.89 11.18 -0.41
N ASN A 329 23.15 12.19 0.43
CA ASN A 329 23.06 12.05 1.88
C ASN A 329 21.62 11.81 2.38
N LEU A 330 20.62 12.28 1.63
CA LEU A 330 19.21 12.08 1.94
C LEU A 330 18.66 10.77 1.38
N SER A 331 19.29 10.19 0.36
CA SER A 331 18.68 9.16 -0.47
C SER A 331 19.06 7.72 -0.09
N LYS A 332 18.09 6.82 -0.27
CA LYS A 332 18.26 5.36 -0.16
C LYS A 332 18.88 4.78 -1.43
N PHE A 333 18.61 5.42 -2.57
CA PHE A 333 18.96 4.93 -3.90
C PHE A 333 19.90 5.92 -4.60
N PRO A 334 20.59 5.50 -5.68
CA PRO A 334 21.31 6.43 -6.53
C PRO A 334 20.42 7.55 -7.06
N LEU A 335 21.01 8.70 -7.36
CA LEU A 335 20.31 9.79 -8.03
C LEU A 335 20.05 9.40 -9.49
N GLU A 336 18.80 9.51 -9.94
CA GLU A 336 18.40 9.07 -11.27
C GLU A 336 18.24 10.27 -12.20
N LYS A 337 19.18 10.43 -13.13
CA LYS A 337 19.08 11.42 -14.21
C LYS A 337 18.31 10.82 -15.37
N VAL A 338 17.13 11.36 -15.65
CA VAL A 338 16.24 10.82 -16.69
C VAL A 338 15.60 11.94 -17.50
N ASN A 339 15.22 11.63 -18.73
CA ASN A 339 14.27 12.46 -19.46
C ASN A 339 12.90 12.36 -18.79
N PHE A 340 12.40 13.45 -18.26
CA PHE A 340 11.08 13.47 -17.60
C PHE A 340 9.91 13.14 -18.54
N SER A 341 10.11 13.14 -19.86
CA SER A 341 9.09 12.69 -20.83
C SER A 341 9.16 11.18 -21.09
N ASP A 342 10.22 10.50 -20.67
CA ASP A 342 10.39 9.05 -20.82
C ASP A 342 9.83 8.33 -19.59
N VAL A 343 8.52 8.08 -19.63
CA VAL A 343 7.84 7.34 -18.56
C VAL A 343 8.37 5.91 -18.43
N SER A 344 8.83 5.27 -19.50
CA SER A 344 9.35 3.90 -19.46
C SER A 344 10.59 3.81 -18.59
N ARG A 345 11.52 4.76 -18.74
CA ARG A 345 12.71 4.81 -17.87
C ARG A 345 12.35 5.02 -16.40
N VAL A 346 11.36 5.87 -16.11
CA VAL A 346 10.85 6.06 -14.75
C VAL A 346 10.28 4.75 -14.18
N LEU A 347 9.50 4.00 -14.97
CA LEU A 347 8.95 2.71 -14.55
C LEU A 347 10.03 1.67 -14.26
N GLU A 348 11.07 1.58 -15.11
CA GLU A 348 12.20 0.68 -14.90
C GLU A 348 12.91 0.95 -13.56
N VAL A 349 13.13 2.23 -13.26
CA VAL A 349 13.74 2.64 -11.99
C VAL A 349 12.85 2.27 -10.81
N LEU A 350 11.55 2.61 -10.84
CA LEU A 350 10.62 2.26 -9.76
C LEU A 350 10.52 0.74 -9.56
N TYR A 351 10.56 -0.03 -10.65
CA TYR A 351 10.60 -1.49 -10.59
C TYR A 351 11.90 -1.99 -9.94
N SER A 352 13.05 -1.43 -10.30
CA SER A 352 14.35 -1.78 -9.73
C SER A 352 14.46 -1.47 -8.23
N TRP A 353 13.68 -0.51 -7.74
CA TRP A 353 13.55 -0.16 -6.32
C TRP A 353 12.53 -1.03 -5.57
N GLU A 354 11.96 -2.02 -6.26
CA GLU A 354 11.00 -2.99 -5.72
C GLU A 354 9.68 -2.37 -5.24
N ILE A 355 9.23 -1.27 -5.87
CA ILE A 355 8.01 -0.57 -5.47
C ILE A 355 6.77 -1.34 -5.97
N ASN A 356 5.90 -1.77 -5.04
CA ASN A 356 4.64 -2.43 -5.36
C ASN A 356 3.51 -1.43 -5.62
N THR A 357 3.41 -0.39 -4.79
CA THR A 357 2.35 0.64 -4.86
C THR A 357 2.95 2.04 -4.79
N SER A 358 2.36 2.97 -5.54
CA SER A 358 2.81 4.37 -5.59
C SER A 358 1.63 5.32 -5.47
N LEU A 359 1.69 6.19 -4.47
CA LEU A 359 0.79 7.34 -4.34
C LEU A 359 1.38 8.54 -5.08
N VAL A 360 0.71 9.02 -6.11
CA VAL A 360 1.12 10.19 -6.87
C VAL A 360 0.36 11.41 -6.36
N GLU A 361 1.08 12.36 -5.76
CA GLU A 361 0.53 13.63 -5.27
C GLU A 361 1.13 14.81 -6.08
N GLY A 362 0.50 15.99 -6.02
CA GLY A 362 1.19 17.22 -6.40
C GLY A 362 1.02 17.70 -7.84
N GLY A 363 -0.09 17.35 -8.50
CA GLY A 363 -0.60 18.08 -9.67
C GLY A 363 -0.16 17.58 -11.04
N ASN A 364 -0.44 18.41 -12.06
CA ASN A 364 -0.58 17.96 -13.45
C ASN A 364 0.68 17.40 -14.11
N PHE A 365 1.89 17.67 -13.61
CA PHE A 365 3.10 17.11 -14.19
C PHE A 365 3.08 15.57 -14.15
N LEU A 366 2.87 15.00 -12.95
CA LEU A 366 2.83 13.55 -12.80
C LEU A 366 1.52 12.95 -13.31
N TYR A 367 0.40 13.69 -13.23
CA TYR A 367 -0.85 13.22 -13.84
C TYR A 367 -0.69 13.03 -15.35
N LYS A 368 -0.08 13.98 -16.05
CA LYS A 368 0.20 13.87 -17.49
C LYS A 368 1.20 12.75 -17.80
N LEU A 369 2.23 12.60 -16.97
CA LEU A 369 3.26 11.59 -17.16
C LEU A 369 2.69 10.16 -17.04
N PHE A 370 1.87 9.91 -16.01
CA PHE A 370 1.37 8.57 -15.72
C PHE A 370 0.01 8.25 -16.35
N SER A 371 -0.84 9.24 -16.67
CA SER A 371 -2.15 8.99 -17.28
C SER A 371 -2.12 8.05 -18.50
N PRO A 372 -1.16 8.16 -19.44
CA PRO A 372 -1.12 7.30 -20.63
C PRO A 372 -0.86 5.81 -20.34
N ILE A 373 -0.31 5.49 -19.16
CA ILE A 373 0.08 4.12 -18.78
C ILE A 373 -0.84 3.51 -17.72
N LEU A 374 -1.87 4.23 -17.29
CA LEU A 374 -2.82 3.73 -16.30
C LEU A 374 -3.54 2.51 -16.87
N SER A 375 -3.68 1.48 -16.03
CA SER A 375 -4.45 0.27 -16.29
C SER A 375 -5.65 0.18 -15.34
N GLU A 376 -6.44 -0.89 -15.48
CA GLU A 376 -7.59 -1.16 -14.61
C GLU A 376 -7.25 -1.34 -13.12
N GLU A 377 -5.98 -1.60 -12.79
CA GLU A 377 -5.50 -1.74 -11.40
C GLU A 377 -4.99 -0.43 -10.80
N ASP A 378 -4.94 0.64 -11.60
CA ASP A 378 -4.61 1.99 -11.16
C ASP A 378 -5.88 2.81 -10.93
N THR A 379 -5.81 3.83 -10.08
CA THR A 379 -7.00 4.54 -9.60
C THR A 379 -6.72 6.01 -9.37
N ILE A 380 -7.75 6.84 -9.50
CA ILE A 380 -7.72 8.26 -9.15
C ILE A 380 -8.54 8.47 -7.87
N LEU A 381 -7.94 9.13 -6.88
CA LEU A 381 -8.59 9.62 -5.66
C LEU A 381 -8.75 11.14 -5.75
N GLN A 382 -9.99 11.61 -5.82
CA GLN A 382 -10.34 13.02 -5.70
C GLN A 382 -10.83 13.28 -4.28
N ILE A 383 -10.27 14.29 -3.62
CA ILE A 383 -10.72 14.76 -2.31
C ILE A 383 -11.26 16.17 -2.50
N ARG A 384 -12.57 16.30 -2.61
CA ARG A 384 -13.27 17.56 -2.88
C ARG A 384 -13.71 18.20 -1.57
N SER A 385 -13.23 19.40 -1.30
CA SER A 385 -13.65 20.18 -0.14
C SER A 385 -15.01 20.82 -0.37
N ASN A 386 -15.90 20.73 0.63
CA ASN A 386 -17.16 21.47 0.64
C ASN A 386 -17.06 22.85 1.31
N THR A 387 -15.86 23.28 1.70
CA THR A 387 -15.63 24.55 2.40
C THR A 387 -14.65 25.48 1.68
N VAL A 388 -13.69 24.93 0.93
CA VAL A 388 -12.71 25.72 0.16
C VAL A 388 -13.22 26.01 -1.25
N SER A 389 -13.21 27.27 -1.66
CA SER A 389 -13.69 27.74 -2.96
C SER A 389 -12.60 28.54 -3.66
N PHE A 390 -12.38 28.24 -4.94
CA PHE A 390 -11.53 29.00 -5.83
C PHE A 390 -12.37 29.50 -7.01
N PRO A 391 -12.58 30.82 -7.18
CA PRO A 391 -13.40 31.35 -8.28
C PRO A 391 -12.89 30.99 -9.68
N LYS A 392 -11.57 30.79 -9.78
CA LYS A 392 -10.82 30.34 -10.95
C LYS A 392 -9.62 29.56 -10.46
N GLY A 393 -9.06 28.72 -11.32
CA GLY A 393 -7.88 27.95 -10.94
C GLY A 393 -7.44 26.97 -12.01
N ILE A 394 -6.59 26.05 -11.59
CA ILE A 394 -6.04 24.99 -12.42
C ILE A 394 -6.81 23.71 -12.13
N LEU A 395 -7.39 23.12 -13.17
CA LEU A 395 -8.06 21.82 -13.11
C LEU A 395 -7.04 20.67 -13.23
N PRO A 396 -7.32 19.52 -12.62
CA PRO A 396 -6.52 18.33 -12.85
C PRO A 396 -6.52 17.92 -14.33
N GLU A 397 -5.35 17.58 -14.86
CA GLU A 397 -5.18 17.14 -16.24
C GLU A 397 -4.78 15.66 -16.27
N TRP A 398 -5.76 14.77 -16.34
CA TRP A 398 -5.57 13.35 -16.68
C TRP A 398 -6.22 13.03 -18.03
N LYS A 399 -5.70 12.01 -18.71
CA LYS A 399 -6.28 11.50 -19.96
C LYS A 399 -7.32 10.43 -19.63
N GLY A 400 -8.52 10.53 -20.21
CA GLY A 400 -9.59 9.54 -20.06
C GLY A 400 -10.79 10.03 -19.24
N LYS A 401 -11.86 9.23 -19.22
CA LYS A 401 -13.06 9.52 -18.44
C LYS A 401 -12.93 8.91 -17.05
N PHE A 402 -13.11 9.74 -16.03
CA PHE A 402 -13.21 9.27 -14.64
C PHE A 402 -14.53 8.52 -14.45
N SER A 403 -14.44 7.24 -14.11
CA SER A 403 -15.56 6.38 -13.74
C SER A 403 -15.48 6.11 -12.24
N MET A 404 -16.38 6.73 -11.48
CA MET A 404 -16.43 6.60 -10.02
C MET A 404 -16.85 5.18 -9.64
N GLU A 405 -16.07 4.52 -8.79
CA GLU A 405 -16.38 3.22 -8.21
C GLU A 405 -16.99 3.36 -6.82
N TRP A 406 -16.55 4.37 -6.07
CA TRP A 406 -16.84 4.50 -4.66
C TRP A 406 -16.66 5.95 -4.17
N LYS A 407 -17.37 6.33 -3.10
CA LYS A 407 -17.18 7.61 -2.43
C LYS A 407 -17.36 7.53 -0.91
N ALA A 408 -16.79 8.48 -0.17
CA ALA A 408 -17.04 8.64 1.25
C ALA A 408 -17.03 10.10 1.70
N GLU A 409 -17.84 10.40 2.72
CA GLU A 409 -17.82 11.68 3.41
C GLU A 409 -16.87 11.61 4.61
N LEU A 410 -15.92 12.54 4.66
CA LEU A 410 -14.93 12.64 5.71
C LEU A 410 -14.74 14.10 6.16
N GLY A 411 -15.33 14.45 7.31
CA GLY A 411 -15.38 15.82 7.79
C GLY A 411 -16.11 16.72 6.78
N SER A 412 -15.45 17.79 6.32
CA SER A 412 -15.99 18.67 5.27
C SER A 412 -15.68 18.22 3.84
N ASP A 413 -15.04 17.07 3.65
CA ASP A 413 -14.56 16.63 2.34
C ASP A 413 -15.34 15.43 1.82
N LEU A 414 -15.47 15.35 0.50
CA LEU A 414 -15.95 14.19 -0.23
C LEU A 414 -14.77 13.50 -0.90
N TRP A 415 -14.51 12.25 -0.53
CA TRP A 415 -13.55 11.38 -1.19
C TRP A 415 -14.27 10.62 -2.31
N GLU A 416 -13.78 10.72 -3.53
CA GLU A 416 -14.31 10.05 -4.71
C GLU A 416 -13.18 9.26 -5.33
N LEU A 417 -13.40 7.95 -5.51
CA LEU A 417 -12.41 7.04 -6.04
C LEU A 417 -12.95 6.42 -7.31
N GLY A 418 -12.13 6.38 -8.35
CA GLY A 418 -12.57 5.90 -9.65
C GLY A 418 -11.43 5.57 -10.58
N ARG A 419 -11.75 4.74 -11.58
CA ARG A 419 -10.80 4.41 -12.65
C ARG A 419 -10.80 5.51 -13.70
N CYS A 420 -9.68 5.66 -14.38
CA CYS A 420 -9.64 6.41 -15.63
C CYS A 420 -9.77 5.40 -16.77
N SER A 421 -10.91 5.39 -17.45
CA SER A 421 -11.06 4.62 -18.69
C SER A 421 -10.25 5.32 -19.78
N GLN A 422 -9.42 4.57 -20.52
CA GLN A 422 -8.79 5.09 -21.74
C GLN A 422 -9.78 5.14 -22.92
N ASP A 423 -10.97 4.52 -22.78
CA ASP A 423 -12.06 4.50 -23.78
C ASP A 423 -12.96 5.74 -23.77
#